data_AF-A0A6B3CRX4-F1
#
_entry.id   AF-A0A6B3CRX4-F1
#
_cell.length_a   1.000
_cell.length_b   1.000
_cell.length_c   1.000
_cell.angle_alpha   90.00
_cell.angle_beta   90.00
_cell.angle_gamma   90.00
#
_symmetry.space_group_name_H-M   'P 1'
#
loop_
_entity.id
_entity.type
_entity.pdbx_description
1 polymer ?
#
loop_
_entity_poly.entity_id
_entity_poly.type
_entity_poly.pdbx_seq_one_letter_code
_entity_poly.pdbx_strand_id
1 'polypeptide(L)'
;MNRTMRVEHLSVSGVRPGEIVVATGVTHPERGTVGSPAAPLLAAALGRGEPDPGGRRIRLHPMDGTAGAAGTGDAVLVMASYLALDGRAVGLGAAAHADDHAAVDLCAELVAQWAGLLRSRRLLVAAPEPDCAGARAGVGTILRAAREARREVPVYVYGRPVATADRIAQLAEAGVAFTDDLDAVPDSSVVAFPPHGVPLPVRAEAAARGLGVVDTTCPLAALAHRDVEAYAHRGDTVVLMTGARDTAGEWVSVSQAPESVLTMRDAAQASDLQRFGVDPERLSLVVQTGIPVDDAAGMITALRDRYPRVRGQHYDALCYAATDRAAAVRSVAGAVDLTLVLGAADDPDAGHLEAEAAAGGRAVRRLAAAGDLAAAWLTGVNAIGVVPARSAPGALMPQVLDALAGLGPLSVTEREVRTAPRPAVDGAAPGFPALPGGTVVDA
;
A
#
# COMPACT_ATOMS: atom_id res chain seq x y z
N MET A 1 9.26 -15.03 28.70
CA MET A 1 10.42 -15.81 28.22
C MET A 1 9.92 -17.20 27.86
N ASN A 2 10.11 -17.65 26.62
CA ASN A 2 9.66 -18.98 26.21
C ASN A 2 10.56 -20.04 26.88
N ARG A 3 10.02 -20.79 27.85
CA ARG A 3 10.78 -21.81 28.62
C ARG A 3 11.33 -22.94 27.76
N THR A 4 10.87 -23.06 26.52
CA THR A 4 11.32 -24.09 25.57
C THR A 4 12.47 -23.63 24.68
N MET A 5 12.87 -22.35 24.73
CA MET A 5 13.94 -21.81 23.89
C MET A 5 15.27 -22.47 24.23
N ARG A 6 15.99 -22.94 23.21
CA ARG A 6 17.35 -23.47 23.30
C ARG A 6 18.23 -22.76 22.28
N VAL A 7 19.46 -22.47 22.67
CA VAL A 7 20.53 -22.07 21.76
C VAL A 7 21.54 -23.20 21.76
N GLU A 8 21.87 -23.71 20.58
CA GLU A 8 22.66 -24.92 20.43
C GLU A 8 23.52 -24.86 19.16
N HIS A 9 24.60 -25.65 19.18
CA HIS A 9 25.52 -25.81 18.08
C HIS A 9 25.37 -27.24 17.55
N LEU A 10 25.01 -27.38 16.28
CA LEU A 10 24.84 -28.68 15.62
C LEU A 10 25.93 -28.88 14.57
N SER A 11 26.39 -30.14 14.43
CA SER A 11 27.25 -30.52 13.31
C SER A 11 26.39 -30.73 12.07
N VAL A 12 26.76 -30.06 10.98
CA VAL A 12 26.06 -30.09 9.69
C VAL A 12 27.04 -30.26 8.54
N SER A 13 26.55 -30.61 7.36
CA SER A 13 27.35 -30.73 6.14
C SER A 13 26.89 -29.77 5.05
N GLY A 14 27.73 -29.57 4.04
CA GLY A 14 27.33 -28.89 2.79
C GLY A 14 27.46 -27.37 2.82
N VAL A 15 28.25 -26.84 3.75
CA VAL A 15 28.67 -25.43 3.79
C VAL A 15 30.10 -25.33 3.29
N ARG A 16 30.33 -24.56 2.22
CA ARG A 16 31.67 -24.43 1.64
C ARG A 16 32.52 -23.42 2.45
N PRO A 17 33.86 -23.54 2.45
CA PRO A 17 34.72 -22.45 2.93
C PRO A 17 34.41 -21.13 2.22
N GLY A 18 34.36 -20.02 2.97
CA GLY A 18 33.97 -18.70 2.45
C GLY A 18 32.47 -18.53 2.17
N GLU A 19 31.63 -19.40 2.73
CA GLU A 19 30.17 -19.33 2.64
C GLU A 19 29.53 -19.29 4.03
N ILE A 20 28.44 -18.55 4.16
CA ILE A 20 27.51 -18.65 5.29
C ILE A 20 26.16 -19.13 4.76
N VAL A 21 25.63 -20.21 5.35
CA VAL A 21 24.31 -20.72 5.03
C VAL A 21 23.33 -20.32 6.12
N VAL A 22 22.33 -19.50 5.78
CA VAL A 22 21.21 -19.21 6.67
C VAL A 22 20.16 -20.30 6.51
N ALA A 23 19.86 -21.00 7.60
CA ALA A 23 18.97 -22.15 7.57
C ALA A 23 17.51 -21.71 7.35
N THR A 24 16.87 -22.16 6.27
CA THR A 24 15.41 -21.97 6.02
C THR A 24 14.55 -22.99 6.74
N GLY A 25 15.17 -24.09 7.17
CA GLY A 25 14.61 -25.10 8.05
C GLY A 25 15.74 -26.03 8.51
N VAL A 26 15.52 -26.73 9.61
CA VAL A 26 16.49 -27.67 10.17
C VAL A 26 15.82 -28.99 10.49
N THR A 27 16.34 -30.11 9.97
CA THR A 27 16.02 -31.44 10.51
C THR A 27 16.81 -31.62 11.81
N HIS A 28 16.17 -31.34 12.93
CA HIS A 28 16.80 -31.33 14.25
C HIS A 28 16.70 -32.71 14.92
N PRO A 29 17.76 -33.22 15.57
CA PRO A 29 17.79 -34.58 16.13
C PRO A 29 16.70 -34.83 17.19
N GLU A 30 16.47 -33.87 18.08
CA GLU A 30 15.42 -33.99 19.11
C GLU A 30 14.07 -33.36 18.73
N ARG A 31 14.05 -32.28 17.93
CA ARG A 31 12.83 -31.51 17.64
C ARG A 31 12.15 -31.89 16.32
N GLY A 32 12.73 -32.79 15.54
CA GLY A 32 12.28 -33.08 14.18
C GLY A 32 12.43 -31.85 13.30
N THR A 33 11.45 -31.58 12.44
CA THR A 33 11.50 -30.42 11.54
C THR A 33 11.32 -29.10 12.29
N VAL A 34 12.35 -28.26 12.26
CA VAL A 34 12.33 -26.89 12.77
C VAL A 34 12.18 -25.93 11.60
N GLY A 35 11.06 -25.20 11.52
CA GLY A 35 10.88 -24.16 10.52
C GLY A 35 11.67 -22.90 10.86
N SER A 36 12.17 -22.17 9.86
CA SER A 36 12.88 -20.90 10.06
C SER A 36 12.26 -19.74 9.26
N PRO A 37 11.06 -19.26 9.63
CA PRO A 37 10.38 -18.17 8.92
C PRO A 37 11.17 -16.85 8.93
N ALA A 38 12.01 -16.64 9.95
CA ALA A 38 12.85 -15.44 10.08
C ALA A 38 14.17 -15.53 9.29
N ALA A 39 14.46 -16.63 8.57
CA ALA A 39 15.67 -16.79 7.77
C ALA A 39 15.96 -15.61 6.81
N PRO A 40 14.96 -15.03 6.11
CA PRO A 40 15.20 -13.87 5.25
C PRO A 40 15.74 -12.66 6.00
N LEU A 41 15.38 -12.47 7.27
CA LEU A 41 15.88 -11.36 8.09
C LEU A 41 17.36 -11.52 8.43
N LEU A 42 17.77 -12.74 8.78
CA LEU A 42 19.17 -13.07 9.07
C LEU A 42 20.04 -12.89 7.82
N ALA A 43 19.58 -13.39 6.68
CA ALA A 43 20.29 -13.23 5.42
C ALA A 43 20.43 -11.75 5.00
N ALA A 44 19.35 -10.96 5.16
CA ALA A 44 19.39 -9.53 4.88
C ALA A 44 20.31 -8.77 5.85
N ALA A 45 20.35 -9.16 7.12
CA ALA A 45 21.26 -8.56 8.11
C ALA A 45 22.74 -8.81 7.75
N LEU A 46 23.09 -10.03 7.33
CA LEU A 46 24.43 -10.35 6.85
C LEU A 46 24.80 -9.56 5.59
N GLY A 47 23.84 -9.34 4.68
CA GLY A 47 24.07 -8.56 3.46
C GLY A 47 24.19 -7.04 3.68
N ARG A 48 23.76 -6.52 4.84
CA ARG A 48 23.79 -5.07 5.18
C ARG A 48 25.02 -4.63 5.97
N GLY A 49 25.77 -5.56 6.56
CA GLY A 49 27.00 -5.20 7.26
C GLY A 49 27.98 -4.53 6.30
N GLU A 50 28.55 -3.38 6.69
CA GLU A 50 29.76 -2.82 6.06
C GLU A 50 30.77 -3.95 5.80
N PRO A 51 31.45 -3.91 4.65
CA PRO A 51 31.80 -5.09 3.86
C PRO A 51 32.36 -6.16 4.77
N ASP A 52 31.71 -7.33 4.78
CA ASP A 52 32.30 -8.53 5.34
C ASP A 52 33.77 -8.57 4.91
N PRO A 53 34.74 -8.46 5.83
CA PRO A 53 36.15 -8.42 5.49
C PRO A 53 36.60 -9.64 4.67
N GLY A 54 35.80 -10.72 4.67
CA GLY A 54 36.04 -11.96 3.91
C GLY A 54 35.27 -12.11 2.59
N GLY A 55 34.36 -11.20 2.21
CA GLY A 55 33.58 -11.33 0.95
C GLY A 55 32.76 -12.62 0.83
N ARG A 56 32.25 -13.15 1.95
CA ARG A 56 31.59 -14.46 2.03
C ARG A 56 30.28 -14.46 1.27
N ARG A 57 29.98 -15.59 0.64
CA ARG A 57 28.70 -15.79 -0.05
C ARG A 57 27.63 -16.19 0.96
N ILE A 58 26.46 -15.56 0.87
CA ILE A 58 25.30 -15.90 1.70
C ILE A 58 24.35 -16.77 0.89
N ARG A 59 23.98 -17.94 1.41
CA ARG A 59 23.00 -18.83 0.79
C ARG A 59 21.89 -19.18 1.78
N LEU A 60 20.64 -19.21 1.32
CA LEU A 60 19.53 -19.75 2.09
C LEU A 60 19.32 -21.22 1.70
N HIS A 61 19.32 -22.13 2.67
CA HIS A 61 19.14 -23.57 2.40
C HIS A 61 18.58 -24.30 3.62
N PRO A 62 17.75 -25.35 3.46
CA PRO A 62 17.46 -26.27 4.56
C PRO A 62 18.74 -27.02 4.97
N MET A 63 18.85 -27.37 6.25
CA MET A 63 20.02 -28.05 6.82
C MET A 63 19.59 -29.29 7.61
N ASP A 64 20.42 -30.34 7.57
CA ASP A 64 20.23 -31.54 8.39
C ASP A 64 21.19 -31.52 9.57
N GLY A 65 20.64 -31.38 10.77
CA GLY A 65 21.40 -31.29 12.03
C GLY A 65 21.66 -32.66 12.62
N THR A 66 22.91 -32.92 13.02
CA THR A 66 23.26 -34.11 13.81
C THR A 66 23.73 -33.70 15.21
N ALA A 67 23.45 -34.54 16.21
CA ALA A 67 23.81 -34.28 17.60
C ALA A 67 25.30 -34.59 17.86
N GLY A 68 25.99 -33.65 18.53
CA GLY A 68 27.31 -33.88 19.13
C GLY A 68 28.52 -33.41 18.31
N ALA A 69 29.62 -33.12 19.02
CA ALA A 69 30.94 -32.74 18.47
C ALA A 69 31.65 -33.87 17.67
N ALA A 70 30.98 -35.01 17.51
CA ALA A 70 31.45 -36.20 16.78
C ALA A 70 30.63 -36.47 15.51
N GLY A 71 29.83 -35.50 15.05
CA GLY A 71 29.20 -35.56 13.73
C GLY A 71 30.28 -35.48 12.64
N THR A 72 30.09 -36.22 11.55
CA THR A 72 30.98 -36.19 10.36
C THR A 72 30.81 -34.91 9.53
N GLY A 73 30.15 -33.88 10.08
CA GLY A 73 29.88 -32.63 9.40
C GLY A 73 31.12 -31.74 9.34
N ASP A 74 31.34 -31.12 8.20
CA ASP A 74 32.42 -30.16 7.93
C ASP A 74 32.05 -28.73 8.36
N ALA A 75 30.87 -28.54 8.96
CA ALA A 75 30.35 -27.23 9.31
C ALA A 75 29.61 -27.21 10.66
N VAL A 76 29.54 -26.02 11.24
CA VAL A 76 28.87 -25.75 12.51
C VAL A 76 27.65 -24.87 12.24
N LEU A 77 26.46 -25.38 12.60
CA LEU A 77 25.21 -24.61 12.63
C LEU A 77 25.00 -24.07 14.04
N VAL A 78 24.98 -22.74 14.19
CA VAL A 78 24.49 -22.10 15.41
C VAL A 78 23.02 -21.83 15.22
N MET A 79 22.18 -22.24 16.17
CA MET A 79 20.73 -22.04 16.06
C MET A 79 20.06 -21.77 17.40
N ALA A 80 19.01 -20.95 17.34
CA ALA A 80 18.04 -20.79 18.41
C ALA A 80 16.71 -21.44 17.98
N SER A 81 16.14 -22.29 18.83
CA SER A 81 14.86 -22.96 18.55
C SER A 81 13.93 -22.98 19.76
N TYR A 82 12.63 -22.96 19.51
CA TYR A 82 11.57 -23.01 20.52
C TYR A 82 10.35 -23.78 20.01
N LEU A 83 9.45 -24.16 20.90
CA LEU A 83 8.15 -24.74 20.54
C LEU A 83 7.09 -23.64 20.48
N ALA A 84 6.42 -23.53 19.33
CA ALA A 84 5.25 -22.68 19.14
C ALA A 84 4.05 -23.20 19.94
N LEU A 85 2.98 -22.40 20.01
CA LEU A 85 1.77 -22.74 20.79
C LEU A 85 1.07 -24.00 20.28
N ASP A 86 1.21 -24.32 19.00
CA ASP A 86 0.68 -25.52 18.36
C ASP A 86 1.63 -26.74 18.46
N GLY A 87 2.74 -26.61 19.20
CA GLY A 87 3.73 -27.65 19.40
C GLY A 87 4.77 -27.78 18.28
N ARG A 88 4.64 -27.05 17.16
CA ARG A 88 5.65 -27.07 16.10
C ARG A 88 6.95 -26.42 16.57
N ALA A 89 8.09 -26.97 16.14
CA ALA A 89 9.38 -26.36 16.40
C ALA A 89 9.66 -25.23 15.39
N VAL A 90 10.02 -24.07 15.92
CA VAL A 90 10.38 -22.87 15.14
C VAL A 90 11.76 -22.40 15.62
N GLY A 91 12.57 -21.89 14.70
CA GLY A 91 13.89 -21.40 15.05
C GLY A 91 14.45 -20.44 14.03
N LEU A 92 15.70 -20.07 14.26
CA LEU A 92 16.55 -19.32 13.36
C LEU A 92 17.98 -19.80 13.55
N GLY A 93 18.74 -19.89 12.46
CA GLY A 93 20.10 -20.42 12.52
C GLY A 93 20.92 -20.06 11.30
N ALA A 94 22.23 -20.03 11.49
CA ALA A 94 23.22 -19.81 10.45
C ALA A 94 24.40 -20.76 10.65
N ALA A 95 24.95 -21.25 9.55
CA ALA A 95 26.04 -22.21 9.54
C ALA A 95 27.23 -21.71 8.73
N ALA A 96 28.42 -22.04 9.21
CA ALA A 96 29.69 -21.78 8.56
C ALA A 96 30.57 -23.03 8.59
N HIS A 97 31.53 -23.12 7.67
CA HIS A 97 32.52 -24.20 7.66
C HIS A 97 33.30 -24.21 8.99
N ALA A 98 33.57 -25.39 9.55
CA ALA A 98 34.14 -25.53 10.89
C ALA A 98 35.52 -24.88 11.03
N ASP A 99 36.32 -24.88 9.96
CA ASP A 99 37.64 -24.23 9.94
C ASP A 99 37.60 -22.70 9.78
N ASP A 100 36.45 -22.09 9.45
CA ASP A 100 36.28 -20.62 9.38
C ASP A 100 35.70 -20.11 10.70
N HIS A 101 36.52 -20.08 11.75
CA HIS A 101 36.10 -19.68 13.10
C HIS A 101 35.48 -18.28 13.13
N ALA A 102 36.00 -17.33 12.34
CA ALA A 102 35.45 -15.98 12.26
C ALA A 102 34.01 -15.98 11.68
N ALA A 103 33.72 -16.84 10.72
CA ALA A 103 32.36 -17.00 10.20
C ALA A 103 31.44 -17.70 11.22
N VAL A 104 31.95 -18.67 11.98
CA VAL A 104 31.19 -19.33 13.06
C VAL A 104 30.83 -18.31 14.15
N ASP A 105 31.78 -17.46 14.57
CA ASP A 105 31.54 -16.39 15.55
C ASP A 105 30.50 -15.38 15.04
N LEU A 106 30.60 -14.97 13.77
CA LEU A 106 29.60 -14.09 13.13
C LEU A 106 28.21 -14.75 13.12
N CYS A 107 28.11 -16.05 12.84
CA CYS A 107 26.85 -16.79 12.91
C CYS A 107 26.30 -16.79 14.34
N ALA A 108 27.15 -16.98 15.35
CA ALA A 108 26.76 -16.97 16.76
C ALA A 108 26.25 -15.59 17.20
N GLU A 109 26.95 -14.51 16.84
CA GLU A 109 26.53 -13.13 17.12
C GLU A 109 25.19 -12.78 16.46
N LEU A 110 25.03 -13.14 15.18
CA LEU A 110 23.79 -12.95 14.44
C LEU A 110 22.61 -13.69 15.10
N VAL A 111 22.80 -14.98 15.40
CA VAL A 111 21.77 -15.80 16.05
C VAL A 111 21.43 -15.26 17.43
N ALA A 112 22.44 -14.85 18.23
CA ALA A 112 22.21 -14.26 19.54
C ALA A 112 21.42 -12.94 19.46
N GLN A 113 21.76 -12.06 18.51
CA GLN A 113 21.06 -10.80 18.29
C GLN A 113 19.57 -11.03 17.98
N TRP A 114 19.27 -11.89 17.00
CA TRP A 114 17.88 -12.15 16.59
C TRP A 114 17.11 -13.03 17.59
N ALA A 115 17.76 -13.98 18.25
CA ALA A 115 17.17 -14.77 19.33
C ALA A 115 16.81 -13.89 20.54
N GLY A 116 17.58 -12.84 20.81
CA GLY A 116 17.26 -11.84 21.83
C GLY A 116 15.94 -11.10 21.58
N LEU A 117 15.42 -11.12 20.35
CA LEU A 117 14.14 -10.53 19.98
C LEU A 117 12.95 -11.49 20.10
N LEU A 118 13.18 -12.76 20.47
CA LEU A 118 12.13 -13.78 20.59
C LEU A 118 11.12 -13.44 21.69
N ARG A 119 9.89 -13.10 21.30
CA ARG A 119 8.80 -12.82 22.24
C ARG A 119 7.44 -12.82 21.56
N SER A 120 6.40 -12.95 22.39
CA SER A 120 5.03 -12.73 21.92
C SER A 120 4.81 -11.27 21.55
N ARG A 121 4.22 -11.00 20.38
CA ARG A 121 3.87 -9.65 19.92
C ARG A 121 2.44 -9.56 19.44
N ARG A 122 1.88 -8.36 19.52
CA ARG A 122 0.62 -8.00 18.86
C ARG A 122 0.91 -7.29 17.55
N LEU A 123 0.16 -7.63 16.53
CA LEU A 123 0.23 -7.00 15.22
C LEU A 123 -1.14 -6.42 14.89
N LEU A 124 -1.18 -5.12 14.58
CA LEU A 124 -2.39 -4.44 14.16
C LEU A 124 -2.23 -4.03 12.70
N VAL A 125 -3.10 -4.50 11.81
CA VAL A 125 -3.06 -4.18 10.39
C VAL A 125 -4.12 -3.12 10.08
N ALA A 126 -3.70 -1.95 9.61
CA ALA A 126 -4.63 -0.89 9.22
C ALA A 126 -5.06 -1.06 7.77
N ALA A 127 -6.36 -1.01 7.49
CA ALA A 127 -6.93 -1.01 6.14
C ALA A 127 -6.26 -2.09 5.23
N PRO A 128 -6.40 -3.38 5.57
CA PRO A 128 -5.70 -4.47 4.90
C PRO A 128 -5.98 -4.54 3.40
N GLU A 129 -7.16 -4.07 2.97
CA GLU A 129 -7.46 -3.79 1.57
C GLU A 129 -7.19 -2.33 1.24
N PRO A 130 -6.10 -2.00 0.51
CA PRO A 130 -5.72 -0.62 0.33
C PRO A 130 -6.50 0.13 -0.77
N ASP A 131 -7.26 -0.59 -1.61
CA ASP A 131 -8.14 -0.02 -2.63
C ASP A 131 -9.57 0.12 -2.12
N CYS A 132 -10.20 1.27 -2.38
CA CYS A 132 -11.62 1.49 -2.07
C CYS A 132 -12.55 0.75 -3.06
N ALA A 133 -13.82 0.60 -2.71
CA ALA A 133 -14.81 -0.11 -3.53
C ALA A 133 -14.91 0.41 -4.97
N GLY A 134 -14.88 1.74 -5.17
CA GLY A 134 -14.92 2.35 -6.50
C GLY A 134 -13.71 1.99 -7.37
N ALA A 135 -12.51 2.03 -6.79
CA ALA A 135 -11.29 1.62 -7.47
C ALA A 135 -11.33 0.14 -7.87
N ARG A 136 -11.75 -0.73 -6.96
CA ARG A 136 -11.87 -2.19 -7.22
C ARG A 136 -12.88 -2.50 -8.31
N ALA A 137 -14.06 -1.88 -8.25
CA ALA A 137 -15.10 -2.09 -9.24
C ALA A 137 -14.64 -1.65 -10.64
N GLY A 138 -14.02 -0.47 -10.74
CA GLY A 138 -13.54 0.03 -12.02
C GLY A 138 -12.43 -0.83 -12.62
N VAL A 139 -11.40 -1.17 -11.84
CA VAL A 139 -10.34 -2.06 -12.31
C VAL A 139 -10.87 -3.45 -12.68
N GLY A 140 -11.84 -3.97 -11.93
CA GLY A 140 -12.53 -5.23 -12.25
C GLY A 140 -13.26 -5.18 -13.59
N THR A 141 -13.92 -4.06 -13.90
CA THR A 141 -14.55 -3.83 -15.21
C THR A 141 -13.53 -3.75 -16.34
N ILE A 142 -12.39 -3.07 -16.14
CA ILE A 142 -11.30 -3.01 -17.14
C ILE A 142 -10.75 -4.41 -17.40
N LEU A 143 -10.46 -5.19 -16.35
CA LEU A 143 -9.98 -6.57 -16.47
C LEU A 143 -10.96 -7.46 -17.22
N ARG A 144 -12.27 -7.33 -16.95
CA ARG A 144 -13.31 -8.07 -17.67
C ARG A 144 -13.33 -7.67 -19.15
N ALA A 145 -13.33 -6.38 -19.46
CA ALA A 145 -13.27 -5.88 -20.83
C ALA A 145 -12.04 -6.39 -21.58
N ALA A 146 -10.87 -6.41 -20.93
CA ALA A 146 -9.64 -6.94 -21.52
C ALA A 146 -9.70 -8.45 -21.80
N ARG A 147 -10.35 -9.23 -20.94
CA ARG A 147 -10.53 -10.68 -21.13
C ARG A 147 -11.56 -11.02 -22.21
N GLU A 148 -12.59 -10.20 -22.35
CA GLU A 148 -13.66 -10.38 -23.34
C GLU A 148 -13.28 -9.80 -24.71
N ALA A 149 -12.34 -8.85 -24.74
CA ALA A 149 -11.81 -8.32 -25.97
C ALA A 149 -11.18 -9.43 -26.83
N ARG A 150 -11.51 -9.43 -28.12
CA ARG A 150 -10.86 -10.32 -29.08
C ARG A 150 -9.37 -9.99 -29.10
N ARG A 151 -8.51 -10.98 -29.34
CA ARG A 151 -7.04 -10.81 -29.37
C ARG A 151 -6.54 -9.67 -30.27
N GLU A 152 -7.34 -9.23 -31.23
CA GLU A 152 -7.02 -8.17 -32.19
C GLU A 152 -7.50 -6.77 -31.75
N VAL A 153 -8.27 -6.67 -30.66
CA VAL A 153 -8.79 -5.40 -30.10
C VAL A 153 -8.13 -5.17 -28.74
N PRO A 154 -6.95 -4.53 -28.70
CA PRO A 154 -6.29 -4.24 -27.42
C PRO A 154 -7.13 -3.27 -26.57
N VAL A 155 -7.03 -3.41 -25.26
CA VAL A 155 -7.61 -2.47 -24.29
C VAL A 155 -6.51 -1.58 -23.75
N TYR A 156 -6.68 -0.27 -23.90
CA TYR A 156 -5.82 0.75 -23.32
C TYR A 156 -6.52 1.38 -22.13
N VAL A 157 -5.78 1.83 -21.12
CA VAL A 157 -6.29 2.66 -20.04
C VAL A 157 -5.66 4.04 -20.17
N TYR A 158 -6.50 5.08 -20.15
CA TYR A 158 -6.01 6.45 -20.12
C TYR A 158 -5.44 6.77 -18.74
N GLY A 159 -4.17 7.14 -18.70
CA GLY A 159 -3.36 7.30 -17.50
C GLY A 159 -3.25 6.03 -16.66
N ARG A 160 -2.80 6.20 -15.41
CA ARG A 160 -2.61 5.08 -14.48
C ARG A 160 -3.80 4.95 -13.53
N PRO A 161 -4.50 3.81 -13.50
CA PRO A 161 -5.61 3.63 -12.58
C PRO A 161 -5.10 3.54 -11.14
N VAL A 162 -5.94 4.02 -10.21
CA VAL A 162 -5.70 3.81 -8.78
C VAL A 162 -5.99 2.34 -8.47
N ALA A 163 -4.94 1.56 -8.20
CA ALA A 163 -5.06 0.13 -7.89
C ALA A 163 -3.85 -0.39 -7.11
N THR A 164 -4.01 -1.54 -6.45
CA THR A 164 -2.90 -2.29 -5.88
C THR A 164 -1.88 -2.74 -6.94
N ALA A 165 -0.61 -2.92 -6.56
CA ALA A 165 0.42 -3.46 -7.45
C ALA A 165 0.00 -4.77 -8.14
N ASP A 166 -0.62 -5.70 -7.42
CA ASP A 166 -1.10 -6.97 -7.96
C ASP A 166 -2.16 -6.78 -9.04
N ARG A 167 -3.07 -5.81 -8.87
CA ARG A 167 -4.08 -5.49 -9.88
C ARG A 167 -3.48 -4.83 -11.11
N ILE A 168 -2.46 -3.99 -10.95
CA ILE A 168 -1.71 -3.45 -12.09
C ILE A 168 -1.02 -4.59 -12.86
N ALA A 169 -0.43 -5.56 -12.15
CA ALA A 169 0.16 -6.74 -12.77
C ALA A 169 -0.88 -7.58 -13.53
N GLN A 170 -2.06 -7.82 -12.94
CA GLN A 170 -3.16 -8.53 -13.59
C GLN A 170 -3.64 -7.83 -14.88
N LEU A 171 -3.68 -6.48 -14.89
CA LEU A 171 -4.01 -5.72 -16.10
C LEU A 171 -2.94 -5.93 -17.18
N ALA A 172 -1.67 -5.86 -16.82
CA ALA A 172 -0.56 -6.08 -17.75
C ALA A 172 -0.56 -7.53 -18.30
N GLU A 173 -0.80 -8.53 -17.45
CA GLU A 173 -0.95 -9.94 -17.85
C GLU A 173 -2.14 -10.16 -18.80
N ALA A 174 -3.21 -9.37 -18.64
CA ALA A 174 -4.34 -9.35 -19.55
C ALA A 174 -4.08 -8.57 -20.85
N GLY A 175 -2.86 -8.05 -21.06
CA GLY A 175 -2.47 -7.31 -22.26
C GLY A 175 -2.93 -5.86 -22.29
N VAL A 176 -3.31 -5.29 -21.12
CA VAL A 176 -3.72 -3.89 -21.02
C VAL A 176 -2.50 -2.97 -21.00
N ALA A 177 -2.51 -1.95 -21.85
CA ALA A 177 -1.49 -0.90 -21.87
C ALA A 177 -2.00 0.40 -21.23
N PHE A 178 -1.09 1.16 -20.61
CA PHE A 178 -1.38 2.48 -20.02
C PHE A 178 -0.80 3.58 -20.91
N THR A 179 -1.55 4.64 -21.17
CA THR A 179 -1.06 5.81 -21.92
C THR A 179 -1.74 7.09 -21.44
N ASP A 180 -0.99 8.18 -21.32
CA ASP A 180 -1.53 9.54 -21.07
C ASP A 180 -1.86 10.27 -22.39
N ASP A 181 -1.53 9.65 -23.52
CA ASP A 181 -1.73 10.17 -24.87
C ASP A 181 -2.67 9.25 -25.65
N LEU A 182 -3.81 9.80 -26.08
CA LEU A 182 -4.76 9.06 -26.86
C LEU A 182 -4.23 8.79 -28.27
N ASP A 183 -3.37 9.63 -28.86
CA ASP A 183 -2.81 9.39 -30.21
C ASP A 183 -2.02 8.07 -30.29
N ALA A 184 -1.51 7.58 -29.16
CA ALA A 184 -0.86 6.27 -29.05
C ALA A 184 -1.83 5.07 -29.06
N VAL A 185 -3.14 5.30 -28.96
CA VAL A 185 -4.21 4.28 -28.98
C VAL A 185 -4.66 4.06 -30.42
N PRO A 186 -4.59 2.85 -31.00
CA PRO A 186 -5.11 2.59 -32.35
C PRO A 186 -6.64 2.75 -32.43
N ASP A 187 -7.16 3.27 -33.53
CA ASP A 187 -8.60 3.57 -33.70
C ASP A 187 -9.54 2.35 -33.53
N SER A 188 -9.05 1.15 -33.82
CA SER A 188 -9.80 -0.10 -33.65
C SER A 188 -9.82 -0.63 -32.21
N SER A 189 -9.20 0.09 -31.26
CA SER A 189 -9.01 -0.34 -29.88
C SER A 189 -10.13 0.14 -28.96
N VAL A 190 -10.13 -0.38 -27.74
CA VAL A 190 -10.96 0.13 -26.65
C VAL A 190 -10.09 0.95 -25.71
N VAL A 191 -10.55 2.14 -25.34
CA VAL A 191 -9.96 2.95 -24.27
C VAL A 191 -10.84 2.89 -23.03
N ALA A 192 -10.23 2.60 -21.89
CA ALA A 192 -10.89 2.63 -20.60
C ALA A 192 -10.53 3.91 -19.84
N PHE A 193 -11.53 4.58 -19.29
CA PHE A 193 -11.33 5.71 -18.39
C PHE A 193 -11.26 5.21 -16.95
N PRO A 194 -10.26 5.64 -16.17
CA PRO A 194 -10.02 5.13 -14.83
C PRO A 194 -11.10 5.61 -13.82
N PRO A 195 -11.13 5.07 -12.59
CA PRO A 195 -12.14 5.40 -11.59
C PRO A 195 -12.21 6.87 -11.16
N HIS A 196 -11.14 7.64 -11.33
CA HIS A 196 -11.14 9.09 -11.08
C HIS A 196 -11.66 9.91 -12.28
N GLY A 197 -11.98 9.26 -13.41
CA GLY A 197 -12.40 9.88 -14.65
C GLY A 197 -11.24 10.39 -15.50
N VAL A 198 -11.57 11.10 -16.58
CA VAL A 198 -10.61 11.80 -17.46
C VAL A 198 -11.12 13.21 -17.76
N PRO A 199 -10.22 14.17 -18.05
CA PRO A 199 -10.60 15.53 -18.40
C PRO A 199 -11.57 15.60 -19.59
N LEU A 200 -12.42 16.63 -19.64
CA LEU A 200 -13.39 16.81 -20.75
C LEU A 200 -12.74 16.82 -22.15
N PRO A 201 -11.56 17.45 -22.38
CA PRO A 201 -10.89 17.38 -23.68
C PRO A 201 -10.54 15.95 -24.12
N VAL A 202 -10.09 15.11 -23.18
CA VAL A 202 -9.77 13.69 -23.44
C VAL A 202 -11.03 12.91 -23.84
N ARG A 203 -12.16 13.18 -23.17
CA ARG A 203 -13.46 12.59 -23.54
C ARG A 203 -13.89 12.99 -24.95
N ALA A 204 -13.75 14.28 -25.27
CA ALA A 204 -14.12 14.82 -26.58
C ALA A 204 -13.26 14.23 -27.69
N GLU A 205 -11.96 14.07 -27.45
CA GLU A 205 -11.03 13.47 -28.40
C GLU A 205 -11.36 11.99 -28.67
N ALA A 206 -11.58 11.19 -27.62
CA ALA A 206 -11.96 9.78 -27.78
C ALA A 206 -13.26 9.63 -28.59
N ALA A 207 -14.24 10.52 -28.35
CA ALA A 207 -15.49 10.55 -29.11
C ALA A 207 -15.28 10.99 -30.57
N ALA A 208 -14.48 12.02 -30.82
CA ALA A 208 -14.16 12.51 -32.16
C ALA A 208 -13.45 11.45 -33.02
N ARG A 209 -12.65 10.61 -32.38
CA ARG A 209 -11.95 9.47 -33.01
C ARG A 209 -12.81 8.21 -33.12
N GLY A 210 -14.00 8.18 -32.52
CA GLY A 210 -14.89 7.03 -32.53
C GLY A 210 -14.34 5.80 -31.78
N LEU A 211 -13.47 6.01 -30.79
CA LEU A 211 -12.92 4.94 -29.98
C LEU A 211 -14.02 4.23 -29.17
N GLY A 212 -13.92 2.91 -29.01
CA GLY A 212 -14.75 2.19 -28.05
C GLY A 212 -14.36 2.61 -26.63
N VAL A 213 -15.31 3.07 -25.81
CA VAL A 213 -15.01 3.58 -24.46
C VAL A 213 -15.59 2.66 -23.38
N VAL A 214 -14.75 2.28 -22.41
CA VAL A 214 -15.16 1.66 -21.15
C VAL A 214 -14.95 2.67 -20.02
N ASP A 215 -15.99 3.42 -19.67
CA ASP A 215 -15.91 4.42 -18.61
C ASP A 215 -16.11 3.78 -17.23
N THR A 216 -15.06 3.78 -16.41
CA THR A 216 -15.11 3.23 -15.05
C THR A 216 -15.15 4.27 -13.95
N THR A 217 -15.45 5.53 -14.30
CA THR A 217 -15.55 6.65 -13.35
C THR A 217 -16.42 6.27 -12.14
N CYS A 218 -15.85 6.38 -10.95
CA CYS A 218 -16.53 6.10 -9.70
C CYS A 218 -17.75 7.02 -9.55
N PRO A 219 -18.93 6.52 -9.12
CA PRO A 219 -20.13 7.35 -8.95
C PRO A 219 -19.92 8.57 -8.03
N LEU A 220 -19.07 8.45 -7.01
CA LEU A 220 -18.74 9.57 -6.11
C LEU A 220 -17.82 10.60 -6.78
N ALA A 221 -16.90 10.18 -7.64
CA ALA A 221 -16.11 11.11 -8.45
C ALA A 221 -17.02 11.83 -9.47
N ALA A 222 -17.92 11.09 -10.14
CA ALA A 222 -18.91 11.67 -11.04
C ALA A 222 -19.86 12.65 -10.34
N LEU A 223 -20.21 12.42 -9.07
CA LEU A 223 -20.96 13.41 -8.27
C LEU A 223 -20.15 14.69 -8.05
N ALA A 224 -18.88 14.58 -7.67
CA ALA A 224 -18.01 15.75 -7.53
C ALA A 224 -17.85 16.53 -8.85
N HIS A 225 -17.70 15.84 -9.98
CA HIS A 225 -17.64 16.49 -11.30
C HIS A 225 -18.93 17.26 -11.62
N ARG A 226 -20.08 16.64 -11.36
CA ARG A 226 -21.40 17.28 -11.54
C ARG A 226 -21.62 18.47 -10.62
N ASP A 227 -21.14 18.40 -9.38
CA ASP A 227 -21.18 19.55 -8.47
C ASP A 227 -20.37 20.72 -9.03
N VAL A 228 -19.15 20.49 -9.51
CA VAL A 228 -18.33 21.54 -10.15
C VAL A 228 -19.08 22.17 -11.33
N GLU A 229 -19.56 21.35 -12.27
CA GLU A 229 -20.29 21.81 -13.45
C GLU A 229 -21.55 22.60 -13.07
N ALA A 230 -22.39 22.05 -12.18
CA ALA A 230 -23.65 22.68 -11.78
C ALA A 230 -23.45 24.00 -11.04
N TYR A 231 -22.38 24.11 -10.24
CA TYR A 231 -22.08 25.32 -9.49
C TYR A 231 -21.54 26.41 -10.41
N ALA A 232 -20.67 26.05 -11.36
CA ALA A 232 -20.23 26.98 -12.39
C ALA A 232 -21.40 27.47 -13.27
N HIS A 233 -22.29 26.56 -13.69
CA HIS A 233 -23.46 26.91 -14.52
C HIS A 233 -24.42 27.90 -13.83
N ARG A 234 -24.52 27.91 -12.49
CA ARG A 234 -25.32 28.92 -11.78
C ARG A 234 -24.62 30.28 -11.60
N GLY A 235 -23.39 30.39 -12.07
CA GLY A 235 -22.55 31.59 -11.99
C GLY A 235 -21.72 31.70 -10.71
N ASP A 236 -21.43 30.58 -10.02
CA ASP A 236 -20.55 30.60 -8.85
C ASP A 236 -19.09 30.31 -9.28
N THR A 237 -18.11 30.97 -8.64
CA THR A 237 -16.73 30.48 -8.64
C THR A 237 -16.64 29.27 -7.71
N VAL A 238 -16.08 28.17 -8.22
CA VAL A 238 -15.93 26.91 -7.50
C VAL A 238 -14.54 26.83 -6.90
N VAL A 239 -14.47 26.75 -5.57
CA VAL A 239 -13.23 26.50 -4.82
C VAL A 239 -13.07 24.98 -4.67
N LEU A 240 -12.22 24.37 -5.49
CA LEU A 240 -11.90 22.96 -5.45
C LEU A 240 -10.81 22.70 -4.41
N MET A 241 -11.15 21.99 -3.35
CA MET A 241 -10.21 21.64 -2.28
C MET A 241 -9.46 20.38 -2.65
N THR A 242 -8.16 20.53 -2.93
CA THR A 242 -7.30 19.45 -3.42
C THR A 242 -6.30 19.00 -2.36
N GLY A 243 -6.14 19.76 -1.27
CA GLY A 243 -5.15 19.45 -0.24
C GLY A 243 -3.72 19.43 -0.79
N ALA A 244 -2.75 18.98 0.02
CA ALA A 244 -1.35 18.89 -0.42
C ALA A 244 -1.08 17.79 -1.48
N ARG A 245 -2.12 17.04 -1.90
CA ARG A 245 -1.97 15.88 -2.78
C ARG A 245 -2.24 16.27 -4.24
N ASP A 246 -1.25 16.10 -5.10
CA ASP A 246 -1.51 16.10 -6.54
C ASP A 246 -2.20 14.79 -6.93
N THR A 247 -3.36 14.89 -7.60
CA THR A 247 -4.14 13.72 -7.99
C THR A 247 -4.67 13.90 -9.41
N ALA A 248 -4.69 12.83 -10.21
CA ALA A 248 -5.26 12.87 -11.54
C ALA A 248 -6.72 13.38 -11.54
N GLY A 249 -7.48 13.08 -10.48
CA GLY A 249 -8.86 13.57 -10.31
C GLY A 249 -8.98 15.09 -10.17
N GLU A 250 -7.94 15.81 -9.74
CA GLU A 250 -7.95 17.28 -9.69
C GLU A 250 -8.11 17.87 -11.10
N TRP A 251 -7.32 17.39 -12.06
CA TRP A 251 -7.38 17.83 -13.45
C TRP A 251 -8.74 17.51 -14.09
N VAL A 252 -9.35 16.38 -13.71
CA VAL A 252 -10.69 16.01 -14.16
C VAL A 252 -11.73 17.00 -13.65
N SER A 253 -11.73 17.29 -12.35
CA SER A 253 -12.65 18.23 -11.71
C SER A 253 -12.48 19.65 -12.26
N VAL A 254 -11.23 20.14 -12.40
CA VAL A 254 -10.94 21.45 -13.00
C VAL A 254 -11.49 21.55 -14.42
N SER A 255 -11.33 20.48 -15.22
CA SER A 255 -11.80 20.49 -16.62
C SER A 255 -13.31 20.60 -16.78
N GLN A 256 -14.11 20.37 -15.73
CA GLN A 256 -15.56 20.49 -15.80
C GLN A 256 -16.01 21.95 -16.00
N ALA A 257 -15.23 22.91 -15.50
CA ALA A 257 -15.51 24.34 -15.63
C ALA A 257 -14.23 25.19 -15.47
N PRO A 258 -13.23 25.07 -16.37
CA PRO A 258 -11.88 25.60 -16.16
C PRO A 258 -11.84 27.10 -15.86
N GLU A 259 -12.75 27.88 -16.45
CA GLU A 259 -12.85 29.34 -16.25
C GLU A 259 -13.50 29.74 -14.91
N SER A 260 -14.04 28.77 -14.16
CA SER A 260 -14.77 29.02 -12.91
C SER A 260 -14.20 28.26 -11.72
N VAL A 261 -13.15 27.45 -11.88
CA VAL A 261 -12.52 26.70 -10.79
C VAL A 261 -11.25 27.39 -10.30
N LEU A 262 -11.14 27.55 -8.97
CA LEU A 262 -9.91 27.87 -8.27
C LEU A 262 -9.55 26.70 -7.35
N THR A 263 -8.28 26.31 -7.29
CA THR A 263 -7.83 25.23 -6.42
C THR A 263 -7.33 25.76 -5.08
N MET A 264 -7.58 25.00 -4.01
CA MET A 264 -7.12 25.32 -2.66
C MET A 264 -6.47 24.08 -2.03
N ARG A 265 -5.19 24.22 -1.67
CA ARG A 265 -4.28 23.21 -1.11
C ARG A 265 -4.22 23.26 0.42
N ASP A 266 -4.38 24.46 0.99
CA ASP A 266 -4.34 24.68 2.43
C ASP A 266 -5.22 25.86 2.87
N ALA A 267 -5.37 26.03 4.19
CA ALA A 267 -6.21 27.07 4.77
C ALA A 267 -5.68 28.50 4.57
N ALA A 268 -4.37 28.69 4.36
CA ALA A 268 -3.80 30.02 4.19
C ALA A 268 -4.23 30.66 2.86
N GLN A 269 -4.40 29.83 1.82
CA GLN A 269 -4.84 30.27 0.49
C GLN A 269 -6.27 30.83 0.46
N ALA A 270 -7.09 30.60 1.49
CA ALA A 270 -8.42 31.23 1.58
C ALA A 270 -8.35 32.77 1.51
N SER A 271 -7.25 33.37 1.99
CA SER A 271 -7.03 34.81 1.95
C SER A 271 -6.60 35.32 0.55
N ASP A 272 -5.98 34.47 -0.26
CA ASP A 272 -5.50 34.82 -1.60
C ASP A 272 -6.61 34.86 -2.64
N LEU A 273 -7.76 34.21 -2.39
CA LEU A 273 -8.88 34.14 -3.36
C LEU A 273 -9.38 35.51 -3.82
N GLN A 274 -9.29 36.55 -2.98
CA GLN A 274 -9.67 37.92 -3.35
C GLN A 274 -8.84 38.48 -4.51
N ARG A 275 -7.58 38.04 -4.67
CA ARG A 275 -6.69 38.51 -5.73
C ARG A 275 -7.17 38.08 -7.13
N PHE A 276 -8.03 37.07 -7.19
CA PHE A 276 -8.62 36.57 -8.43
C PHE A 276 -9.96 37.22 -8.77
N GLY A 277 -10.37 38.29 -8.06
CA GLY A 277 -11.58 39.05 -8.38
C GLY A 277 -12.89 38.28 -8.15
N VAL A 278 -12.87 37.27 -7.26
CA VAL A 278 -14.04 36.45 -6.95
C VAL A 278 -15.17 37.26 -6.33
N ASP A 279 -16.41 36.95 -6.69
CA ASP A 279 -17.60 37.50 -6.03
C ASP A 279 -17.83 36.74 -4.70
N PRO A 280 -17.71 37.39 -3.52
CA PRO A 280 -17.87 36.74 -2.23
C PRO A 280 -19.27 36.15 -1.99
N GLU A 281 -20.25 36.57 -2.80
CA GLU A 281 -21.65 36.12 -2.75
C GLU A 281 -21.92 34.89 -3.61
N ARG A 282 -20.99 34.56 -4.50
CA ARG A 282 -21.11 33.55 -5.55
C ARG A 282 -19.96 32.57 -5.47
N LEU A 283 -19.72 32.03 -4.28
CA LEU A 283 -18.73 30.98 -4.05
C LEU A 283 -19.42 29.66 -3.72
N SER A 284 -18.95 28.59 -4.34
CA SER A 284 -19.24 27.23 -3.94
C SER A 284 -17.95 26.47 -3.70
N LEU A 285 -17.93 25.52 -2.76
CA LEU A 285 -16.79 24.65 -2.52
C LEU A 285 -17.09 23.21 -2.91
N VAL A 286 -16.07 22.52 -3.41
CA VAL A 286 -16.07 21.08 -3.71
C VAL A 286 -14.83 20.46 -3.10
N VAL A 287 -14.99 19.37 -2.34
CA VAL A 287 -13.87 18.58 -1.82
C VAL A 287 -13.51 17.52 -2.85
N GLN A 288 -12.26 17.54 -3.31
CA GLN A 288 -11.77 16.57 -4.27
C GLN A 288 -11.77 15.16 -3.67
N THR A 289 -12.29 14.19 -4.42
CA THR A 289 -12.25 12.79 -3.98
C THR A 289 -10.81 12.30 -3.83
N GLY A 290 -10.56 11.42 -2.85
CA GLY A 290 -9.21 10.96 -2.52
C GLY A 290 -8.47 11.82 -1.49
N ILE A 291 -9.03 12.98 -1.13
CA ILE A 291 -8.60 13.79 0.01
C ILE A 291 -9.47 13.42 1.22
N PRO A 292 -8.88 13.14 2.40
CA PRO A 292 -9.65 13.00 3.62
C PRO A 292 -10.50 14.25 3.90
N VAL A 293 -11.76 14.05 4.25
CA VAL A 293 -12.68 15.16 4.59
C VAL A 293 -12.16 15.94 5.80
N ASP A 294 -11.53 15.26 6.75
CA ASP A 294 -10.90 15.88 7.92
C ASP A 294 -9.78 16.86 7.51
N ASP A 295 -8.99 16.52 6.49
CA ASP A 295 -7.93 17.40 5.97
C ASP A 295 -8.51 18.65 5.31
N ALA A 296 -9.70 18.51 4.72
CA ALA A 296 -10.45 19.64 4.17
C ALA A 296 -11.14 20.49 5.25
N ALA A 297 -11.32 20.01 6.49
CA ALA A 297 -12.08 20.73 7.51
C ALA A 297 -11.47 22.09 7.86
N GLY A 298 -10.13 22.17 7.95
CA GLY A 298 -9.42 23.44 8.20
C GLY A 298 -9.58 24.42 7.05
N MET A 299 -9.51 23.92 5.81
CA MET A 299 -9.76 24.68 4.57
C MET A 299 -11.20 25.22 4.52
N ILE A 300 -12.18 24.37 4.80
CA ILE A 300 -13.60 24.74 4.85
C ILE A 300 -13.85 25.83 5.91
N THR A 301 -13.24 25.67 7.08
CA THR A 301 -13.38 26.65 8.18
C THR A 301 -12.82 28.00 7.77
N ALA A 302 -11.57 28.06 7.30
CA ALA A 302 -10.94 29.30 6.86
C ALA A 302 -11.71 29.98 5.73
N LEU A 303 -12.24 29.20 4.77
CA LEU A 303 -13.03 29.72 3.67
C LEU A 303 -14.37 30.30 4.14
N ARG A 304 -15.07 29.62 5.05
CA ARG A 304 -16.36 30.10 5.61
C ARG A 304 -16.20 31.33 6.48
N ASP A 305 -15.12 31.40 7.28
CA ASP A 305 -14.82 32.58 8.09
C ASP A 305 -14.59 33.81 7.21
N ARG A 306 -13.92 33.62 6.06
CA ARG A 306 -13.65 34.70 5.11
C ARG A 306 -14.85 35.05 4.23
N TYR A 307 -15.62 34.04 3.82
CA TYR A 307 -16.74 34.13 2.89
C TYR A 307 -17.99 33.43 3.48
N PRO A 308 -18.74 34.09 4.38
CA PRO A 308 -19.82 33.45 5.13
C PRO A 308 -20.98 32.90 4.29
N ARG A 309 -21.11 33.34 3.03
CA ARG A 309 -22.15 32.89 2.08
C ARG A 309 -21.67 31.77 1.14
N VAL A 310 -20.43 31.29 1.30
CA VAL A 310 -19.93 30.15 0.52
C VAL A 310 -20.84 28.94 0.71
N ARG A 311 -21.25 28.34 -0.40
CA ARG A 311 -22.06 27.12 -0.43
C ARG A 311 -21.14 25.91 -0.50
N GLY A 312 -21.58 24.77 0.00
CA GLY A 312 -20.80 23.53 -0.09
C GLY A 312 -21.62 22.36 -0.60
N GLN A 313 -20.92 21.30 -0.95
CA GLN A 313 -21.52 20.05 -1.35
C GLN A 313 -22.42 19.48 -0.25
N HIS A 314 -23.42 18.72 -0.67
CA HIS A 314 -24.17 17.89 0.26
C HIS A 314 -23.24 16.82 0.86
N TYR A 315 -23.37 16.51 2.14
CA TYR A 315 -22.48 15.54 2.81
C TYR A 315 -22.56 14.13 2.22
N ASP A 316 -23.70 13.77 1.59
CA ASP A 316 -23.88 12.50 0.88
C ASP A 316 -23.13 12.44 -0.46
N ALA A 317 -22.69 13.58 -1.00
CA ALA A 317 -21.86 13.64 -2.21
C ALA A 317 -20.36 13.46 -1.89
N LEU A 318 -19.96 13.48 -0.62
CA LEU A 318 -18.57 13.31 -0.21
C LEU A 318 -18.14 11.84 -0.25
N CYS A 319 -16.91 11.61 -0.70
CA CYS A 319 -16.27 10.31 -0.62
C CYS A 319 -15.46 10.20 0.67
N TYR A 320 -15.86 9.29 1.56
CA TYR A 320 -15.16 9.06 2.84
C TYR A 320 -14.06 8.00 2.78
N ALA A 321 -13.79 7.39 1.62
CA ALA A 321 -12.80 6.32 1.53
C ALA A 321 -11.38 6.73 1.97
N ALA A 322 -10.97 7.97 1.66
CA ALA A 322 -9.69 8.51 2.11
C ALA A 322 -9.72 8.82 3.62
N THR A 323 -10.82 9.36 4.14
CA THR A 323 -11.05 9.60 5.57
C THR A 323 -10.96 8.30 6.38
N ASP A 324 -11.66 7.27 5.92
CA ASP A 324 -11.70 5.95 6.55
C ASP A 324 -10.32 5.30 6.60
N ARG A 325 -9.56 5.38 5.50
CA ARG A 325 -8.18 4.88 5.44
C ARG A 325 -7.28 5.63 6.42
N ALA A 326 -7.32 6.97 6.44
CA ALA A 326 -6.54 7.79 7.36
C ALA A 326 -6.91 7.50 8.83
N ALA A 327 -8.20 7.38 9.14
CA ALA A 327 -8.68 7.05 10.47
C ALA A 327 -8.22 5.65 10.94
N ALA A 328 -8.21 4.65 10.06
CA ALA A 328 -7.66 3.33 10.37
C ALA A 328 -6.16 3.40 10.67
N VAL A 329 -5.39 4.13 9.86
CA VAL A 329 -3.94 4.33 10.05
C VAL A 329 -3.65 5.01 11.39
N ARG A 330 -4.30 6.16 11.66
CA ARG A 330 -4.16 6.89 12.95
C ARG A 330 -4.54 6.00 14.14
N SER A 331 -5.63 5.25 14.02
CA SER A 331 -6.09 4.33 15.07
C SER A 331 -5.06 3.24 15.38
N VAL A 332 -4.40 2.68 14.36
CA VAL A 332 -3.36 1.66 14.56
C VAL A 332 -2.09 2.30 15.11
N ALA A 333 -1.62 3.40 14.52
CA ALA A 333 -0.40 4.09 14.95
C ALA A 333 -0.49 4.53 16.42
N GLY A 334 -1.68 4.99 16.87
CA GLY A 334 -1.97 5.35 18.25
C GLY A 334 -2.06 4.17 19.24
N ALA A 335 -2.02 2.91 18.78
CA ALA A 335 -2.17 1.71 19.60
C ALA A 335 -0.92 0.79 19.64
N VAL A 336 0.14 1.13 18.91
CA VAL A 336 1.35 0.30 18.74
C VAL A 336 2.63 1.02 19.15
N ASP A 337 3.74 0.30 19.38
CA ASP A 337 5.04 0.90 19.73
C ASP A 337 5.83 1.32 18.47
N LEU A 338 5.63 0.58 17.37
CA LEU A 338 6.27 0.78 16.07
C LEU A 338 5.23 0.61 14.96
N THR A 339 5.17 1.51 13.99
CA THR A 339 4.38 1.37 12.76
C THR A 339 5.29 1.10 11.58
N LEU A 340 5.00 0.05 10.82
CA LEU A 340 5.66 -0.32 9.57
C LEU A 340 4.74 0.08 8.41
N VAL A 341 5.18 1.03 7.59
CA VAL A 341 4.51 1.39 6.33
C VAL A 341 5.15 0.58 5.22
N LEU A 342 4.37 -0.29 4.57
CA LEU A 342 4.87 -1.14 3.50
C LEU A 342 4.80 -0.38 2.18
N GLY A 343 5.95 -0.20 1.53
CA GLY A 343 6.07 0.55 0.28
C GLY A 343 7.49 1.04 0.04
N ALA A 344 7.80 1.39 -1.21
CA ALA A 344 9.11 1.89 -1.60
C ALA A 344 9.39 3.30 -1.03
N ALA A 345 10.68 3.67 -0.96
CA ALA A 345 11.11 4.97 -0.43
C ALA A 345 10.63 6.16 -1.28
N ASP A 346 10.42 5.95 -2.57
CA ASP A 346 9.94 6.93 -3.54
C ASP A 346 8.42 6.85 -3.81
N ASP A 347 7.68 5.95 -3.14
CA ASP A 347 6.23 5.84 -3.30
C ASP A 347 5.49 7.00 -2.58
N PRO A 348 4.74 7.84 -3.31
CA PRO A 348 3.95 8.91 -2.71
C PRO A 348 2.83 8.42 -1.77
N ASP A 349 2.20 7.26 -2.04
CA ASP A 349 1.15 6.72 -1.15
C ASP A 349 1.78 6.30 0.19
N ALA A 350 2.89 5.56 0.15
CA ALA A 350 3.66 5.20 1.34
C ALA A 350 4.13 6.45 2.12
N GLY A 351 4.65 7.48 1.44
CA GLY A 351 5.09 8.71 2.09
C GLY A 351 3.96 9.46 2.81
N HIS A 352 2.77 9.49 2.23
CA HIS A 352 1.62 10.05 2.94
C HIS A 352 1.19 9.20 4.13
N LEU A 353 1.13 7.87 3.99
CA LEU A 353 0.75 6.98 5.09
C LEU A 353 1.75 7.06 6.25
N GLU A 354 3.04 7.28 5.94
CA GLU A 354 4.07 7.56 6.93
C GLU A 354 3.83 8.87 7.67
N ALA A 355 3.54 9.96 6.95
CA ALA A 355 3.18 11.24 7.57
C ALA A 355 1.93 11.13 8.46
N GLU A 356 0.92 10.39 7.97
CA GLU A 356 -0.33 10.12 8.68
C GLU A 356 -0.11 9.33 9.97
N ALA A 357 0.72 8.29 9.93
CA ALA A 357 1.08 7.50 11.11
C ALA A 357 1.96 8.28 12.09
N ALA A 358 2.85 9.13 11.58
CA ALA A 358 3.80 9.91 12.39
C ALA A 358 3.11 11.01 13.22
N ALA A 359 1.92 11.46 12.82
CA ALA A 359 1.13 12.44 13.56
C ALA A 359 0.84 12.02 15.01
N GLY A 360 0.84 10.71 15.31
CA GLY A 360 0.68 10.17 16.66
C GLY A 360 1.94 10.20 17.54
N GLY A 361 3.08 10.66 17.02
CA GLY A 361 4.34 10.83 17.76
C GLY A 361 5.10 9.53 18.07
N ARG A 362 4.69 8.39 17.51
CA ARG A 362 5.34 7.09 17.71
C ARG A 362 6.30 6.74 16.57
N ALA A 363 7.14 5.74 16.79
CA ALA A 363 8.11 5.32 15.78
C ALA A 363 7.39 4.82 14.53
N VAL A 364 7.71 5.40 13.38
CA VAL A 364 7.27 4.95 12.06
C VAL A 364 8.51 4.59 11.24
N ARG A 365 8.43 3.49 10.50
CA ARG A 365 9.48 3.04 9.58
C ARG A 365 8.83 2.60 8.28
N ARG A 366 9.44 2.98 7.16
CA ARG A 366 9.08 2.47 5.85
C ARG A 366 9.83 1.17 5.56
N LEU A 367 9.17 0.26 4.86
CA LEU A 367 9.69 -1.07 4.55
C LEU A 367 9.31 -1.45 3.10
N ALA A 368 10.31 -1.59 2.23
CA ALA A 368 10.11 -1.92 0.82
C ALA A 368 10.18 -3.45 0.58
N ALA A 369 10.95 -4.15 1.41
CA ALA A 369 11.06 -5.60 1.44
C ALA A 369 11.07 -6.12 2.89
N ALA A 370 10.59 -7.34 3.13
CA ALA A 370 10.61 -7.94 4.47
C ALA A 370 12.02 -7.97 5.09
N GLY A 371 13.04 -8.15 4.24
CA GLY A 371 14.45 -8.11 4.63
C GLY A 371 14.86 -6.77 5.24
N ASP A 372 14.23 -5.63 4.90
CA ASP A 372 14.56 -4.28 5.41
C ASP A 372 14.34 -4.12 6.91
N LEU A 373 13.57 -5.04 7.52
CA LEU A 373 13.31 -5.03 8.94
C LEU A 373 14.62 -5.20 9.72
N ALA A 374 15.00 -4.16 10.47
CA ALA A 374 16.21 -4.16 11.27
C ALA A 374 15.94 -4.64 12.71
N ALA A 375 16.84 -5.47 13.24
CA ALA A 375 16.77 -5.98 14.62
C ALA A 375 16.61 -4.85 15.66
N ALA A 376 17.35 -3.75 15.48
CA ALA A 376 17.31 -2.59 16.36
C ALA A 376 15.93 -1.93 16.47
N TRP A 377 15.08 -2.05 15.45
CA TRP A 377 13.71 -1.50 15.48
C TRP A 377 12.76 -2.33 16.34
N LEU A 378 13.10 -3.59 16.61
CA LEU A 378 12.23 -4.54 17.31
C LEU A 378 12.56 -4.68 18.80
N THR A 379 13.67 -4.08 19.25
CA THR A 379 14.09 -4.07 20.66
C THR A 379 13.06 -3.33 21.50
N GLY A 380 12.52 -4.00 22.53
CA GLY A 380 11.51 -3.41 23.43
C GLY A 380 10.09 -3.29 22.85
N VAL A 381 9.90 -3.54 21.55
CA VAL A 381 8.59 -3.43 20.87
C VAL A 381 7.69 -4.62 21.20
N ASN A 382 6.51 -4.35 21.75
CA ASN A 382 5.46 -5.31 22.10
C ASN A 382 4.32 -5.35 21.07
N ALA A 383 4.01 -4.19 20.47
CA ALA A 383 2.95 -4.03 19.50
C ALA A 383 3.49 -3.36 18.23
N ILE A 384 3.18 -3.96 17.08
CA ILE A 384 3.60 -3.47 15.76
C ILE A 384 2.33 -3.13 14.96
N GLY A 385 2.30 -1.95 14.34
CA GLY A 385 1.30 -1.57 13.35
C GLY A 385 1.83 -1.87 11.96
N VAL A 386 0.99 -2.35 11.06
CA VAL A 386 1.34 -2.56 9.65
C VAL A 386 0.33 -1.81 8.78
N VAL A 387 0.85 -1.00 7.87
CA VAL A 387 0.06 -0.17 6.97
C VAL A 387 0.53 -0.43 5.54
N PRO A 388 -0.23 -1.19 4.73
CA PRO A 388 0.13 -1.43 3.34
C PRO A 388 -0.20 -0.22 2.47
N ALA A 389 0.80 0.34 1.79
CA ALA A 389 0.55 1.24 0.66
C ALA A 389 -0.10 0.48 -0.49
N ARG A 390 -0.83 1.19 -1.35
CA ARG A 390 -1.45 0.58 -2.55
C ARG A 390 -0.38 -0.01 -3.48
N SER A 391 0.76 0.66 -3.62
CA SER A 391 1.86 0.21 -4.48
C SER A 391 2.64 -0.97 -3.90
N ALA A 392 2.43 -1.33 -2.64
CA ALA A 392 3.15 -2.43 -2.01
C ALA A 392 2.86 -3.75 -2.74
N PRO A 393 3.89 -4.57 -3.05
CA PRO A 393 3.67 -5.90 -3.62
C PRO A 393 2.79 -6.74 -2.70
N GLY A 394 1.82 -7.48 -3.24
CA GLY A 394 0.89 -8.27 -2.41
C GLY A 394 1.57 -9.31 -1.53
N ALA A 395 2.73 -9.83 -1.96
CA ALA A 395 3.54 -10.76 -1.18
C ALA A 395 4.26 -10.12 0.03
N LEU A 396 4.40 -8.79 0.07
CA LEU A 396 5.20 -8.12 1.10
C LEU A 396 4.58 -8.26 2.49
N MET A 397 3.27 -8.09 2.62
CA MET A 397 2.60 -8.24 3.91
C MET A 397 2.69 -9.68 4.45
N PRO A 398 2.37 -10.74 3.68
CA PRO A 398 2.64 -12.12 4.08
C PRO A 398 4.09 -12.38 4.48
N GLN A 399 5.08 -11.88 3.73
CA GLN A 399 6.50 -12.06 4.06
C GLN A 399 6.87 -11.40 5.40
N VAL A 400 6.34 -10.20 5.68
CA VAL A 400 6.55 -9.51 6.97
C VAL A 400 5.89 -10.28 8.12
N LEU A 401 4.68 -10.80 7.91
CA LEU A 401 3.97 -11.64 8.88
C LEU A 401 4.78 -12.89 9.21
N ASP A 402 5.23 -13.63 8.20
CA ASP A 402 6.01 -14.85 8.36
C ASP A 402 7.34 -14.57 9.07
N ALA A 403 8.05 -13.52 8.65
CA ALA A 403 9.31 -13.12 9.26
C ALA A 403 9.16 -12.78 10.76
N LEU A 404 8.11 -12.02 11.11
CA LEU A 404 7.79 -11.70 12.51
C LEU A 404 7.32 -12.93 13.30
N ALA A 405 6.62 -13.88 12.66
CA ALA A 405 6.19 -15.13 13.30
C ALA A 405 7.38 -16.04 13.63
N GLY A 406 8.46 -15.96 12.84
CA GLY A 406 9.74 -16.58 13.18
C GLY A 406 10.37 -16.02 14.47
N LEU A 407 10.01 -14.79 14.85
CA LEU A 407 10.52 -14.09 16.04
C LEU A 407 9.60 -14.23 17.28
N GLY A 408 8.67 -15.18 17.26
CA GLY A 408 7.81 -15.53 18.40
C GLY A 408 6.32 -15.53 18.04
N PRO A 409 5.45 -15.95 18.98
CA PRO A 409 4.01 -15.98 18.73
C PRO A 409 3.45 -14.60 18.36
N LEU A 410 2.65 -14.54 17.30
CA LEU A 410 1.95 -13.33 16.86
C LEU A 410 0.44 -13.43 17.10
N SER A 411 -0.14 -12.37 17.64
CA SER A 411 -1.58 -12.12 17.60
C SER A 411 -1.84 -11.04 16.57
N VAL A 412 -2.55 -11.37 15.50
CA VAL A 412 -2.86 -10.44 14.40
C VAL A 412 -4.29 -9.94 14.55
N THR A 413 -4.51 -8.64 14.40
CA THR A 413 -5.83 -8.01 14.41
C THR A 413 -5.90 -7.00 13.27
N GLU A 414 -6.95 -7.11 12.46
CA GLU A 414 -7.22 -6.15 11.40
C GLU A 414 -8.09 -5.00 11.93
N ARG A 415 -7.79 -3.79 11.45
CA ARG A 415 -8.48 -2.56 11.82
C ARG A 415 -8.99 -1.87 10.57
N GLU A 416 -10.30 -1.85 10.43
CA GLU A 416 -11.01 -1.06 9.44
C GLU A 416 -11.86 0.02 10.11
N VAL A 417 -11.97 1.16 9.43
CA VAL A 417 -12.95 2.21 9.72
C VAL A 417 -13.81 2.35 8.48
N ARG A 418 -15.12 2.49 8.67
CA ARG A 418 -16.08 2.64 7.57
C ARG A 418 -17.09 3.71 7.93
N THR A 419 -17.08 4.79 7.17
CA THR A 419 -18.09 5.84 7.22
C THR A 419 -19.09 5.55 6.12
N ALA A 420 -20.26 5.03 6.49
CA ALA A 420 -21.36 4.93 5.55
C ALA A 420 -21.99 6.32 5.38
N PRO A 421 -22.15 6.83 4.13
CA PRO A 421 -23.19 7.81 3.89
C PRO A 421 -24.50 7.18 4.37
N ARG A 422 -25.34 7.93 5.09
CA ARG A 422 -26.68 7.43 5.45
C ARG A 422 -27.35 7.03 4.13
N PRO A 423 -27.96 5.84 4.00
CA PRO A 423 -28.61 5.50 2.74
C PRO A 423 -29.65 6.59 2.44
N ALA A 424 -29.54 7.18 1.25
CA ALA A 424 -30.65 7.91 0.67
C ALA A 424 -31.83 6.93 0.69
N VAL A 425 -32.91 7.37 1.33
CA VAL A 425 -34.20 6.67 1.34
C VAL A 425 -34.50 6.22 -0.09
N ASP A 426 -34.80 4.93 -0.25
CA ASP A 426 -35.10 4.20 -1.49
C ASP A 426 -35.43 5.05 -2.73
N GLY A 427 -34.65 4.88 -3.80
CA GLY A 427 -35.07 5.31 -5.14
C GLY A 427 -33.90 5.59 -6.08
N ALA A 428 -33.55 4.58 -6.88
CA ALA A 428 -32.86 4.65 -8.17
C ALA A 428 -31.69 5.66 -8.31
N ALA A 429 -30.48 5.13 -8.53
CA ALA A 429 -29.40 5.90 -9.12
C ALA A 429 -29.91 6.60 -10.41
N PRO A 430 -29.85 7.94 -10.53
CA PRO A 430 -30.21 8.60 -11.78
C PRO A 430 -29.19 8.16 -12.83
N GLY A 431 -29.70 7.48 -13.86
CA GLY A 431 -28.92 7.00 -15.00
C GLY A 431 -28.10 8.13 -15.62
N PHE A 432 -26.90 7.79 -16.07
CA PHE A 432 -26.09 8.66 -16.91
C PHE A 432 -26.91 9.05 -18.16
N PRO A 433 -26.85 10.30 -18.64
CA PRO A 433 -27.34 10.61 -19.97
C PRO A 433 -26.56 9.74 -20.97
N ALA A 434 -27.29 8.92 -21.74
CA ALA A 434 -26.70 8.14 -22.82
C ALA A 434 -26.02 9.09 -23.81
N LEU A 435 -24.80 8.73 -24.22
CA LEU A 435 -24.10 9.41 -25.31
C LEU A 435 -24.96 9.33 -26.59
N PRO A 436 -25.17 10.43 -27.32
CA PRO A 436 -25.76 10.34 -28.65
C PRO A 436 -24.79 9.61 -29.58
N GLY A 437 -25.08 8.34 -29.89
CA GLY A 437 -24.42 7.56 -30.96
C GLY A 437 -23.44 6.47 -30.54
N GLY A 438 -23.25 6.20 -29.25
CA GLY A 438 -22.42 5.08 -28.77
C GLY A 438 -23.24 3.84 -28.46
N THR A 439 -22.89 2.69 -29.05
CA THR A 439 -23.44 1.39 -28.64
C THR A 439 -22.92 1.07 -27.24
N VAL A 440 -23.75 1.29 -26.22
CA VAL A 440 -23.51 0.77 -24.87
C VAL A 440 -23.66 -0.74 -24.97
N VAL A 441 -22.56 -1.47 -24.77
CA VAL A 441 -22.64 -2.91 -24.52
C VAL A 441 -23.13 -3.05 -23.08
N ASP A 442 -24.43 -3.34 -22.92
CA ASP A 442 -25.01 -3.64 -21.62
C ASP A 442 -24.29 -4.85 -20.99
N ALA A 443 -23.97 -4.69 -19.70
CA ALA A 443 -23.22 -5.65 -18.88
C ALA A 443 -24.10 -6.70 -18.21
#